data_AF-A0A452ZMB9-F1
#
_entry.id   AF-A0A452ZMB9-F1
#
_cell.length_a   1.000
_cell.length_b   1.000
_cell.length_c   1.000
_cell.angle_alpha   90.00
_cell.angle_beta   90.00
_cell.angle_gamma   90.00
#
_symmetry.space_group_name_H-M   'P 1'
#
loop_
_entity.id
_entity.type
_entity.pdbx_description
1 polymer ?
#
loop_
_entity_poly.entity_id
_entity_poly.type
_entity_poly.pdbx_seq_one_letter_code
_entity_poly.pdbx_strand_id
1 'polypeptide(L)'
;AAGVSRKTQELYLAVFVARYLDLFTDYISLYNSVMKIVFITTSAAIVWYMRRHPQVRRTYDRDQDTFRHVFLVAAAFALALIFNERFTLREICWAFSIYLEAVAILPQLVLLQRSRNVDNLTGQYVLFLGAYRAFYILNW
;
A
#
# COMPACT_ATOMS: atom_id res chain seq x y z
N ALA A 1 -7.37 -15.35 -5.09
CA ALA A 1 -6.18 -14.51 -4.89
C ALA A 1 -4.89 -15.19 -5.35
N ALA A 2 -4.96 -16.14 -6.29
CA ALA A 2 -3.76 -16.55 -7.01
C ALA A 2 -3.17 -15.29 -7.69
N GLY A 3 -1.87 -15.04 -7.52
CA GLY A 3 -1.18 -13.91 -8.14
C GLY A 3 -1.25 -12.55 -7.44
N VAL A 4 -1.94 -12.39 -6.30
CA VAL A 4 -1.94 -11.13 -5.51
C VAL A 4 -1.27 -11.32 -4.16
N SER A 5 -0.22 -10.54 -3.88
CA SER A 5 0.52 -10.55 -2.62
C SER A 5 -0.29 -9.87 -1.53
N ARG A 6 -0.54 -10.64 -0.47
CA ARG A 6 -1.18 -10.12 0.74
C ARG A 6 -0.28 -9.11 1.44
N LYS A 7 1.04 -9.27 1.36
CA LYS A 7 2.01 -8.36 1.98
C LYS A 7 1.93 -6.96 1.39
N THR A 8 1.84 -6.85 0.08
CA THR A 8 1.63 -5.56 -0.60
C THR A 8 0.38 -4.85 -0.09
N GLN A 9 -0.73 -5.57 0.09
CA GLN A 9 -2.00 -5.00 0.55
C GLN A 9 -1.93 -4.56 2.02
N GLU A 10 -1.23 -5.32 2.87
CA GLU A 10 -0.94 -4.92 4.26
C GLU A 10 -0.08 -3.65 4.31
N LEU A 11 0.90 -3.50 3.40
CA LEU A 11 1.74 -2.31 3.29
C LEU A 11 0.95 -1.09 2.81
N TYR A 12 0.11 -1.23 1.78
CA TYR A 12 -0.75 -0.12 1.31
C TYR A 12 -1.75 0.34 2.37
N LEU A 13 -2.30 -0.59 3.16
CA LEU A 13 -3.14 -0.21 4.30
C LEU A 13 -2.33 0.63 5.32
N ALA A 14 -1.10 0.22 5.65
CA ALA A 14 -0.24 0.99 6.55
C ALA A 14 0.09 2.39 6.00
N VAL A 15 0.34 2.50 4.69
CA VAL A 15 0.52 3.79 4.00
C VAL A 15 -0.68 4.70 4.20
N PHE A 16 -1.89 4.24 3.88
CA PHE A 16 -3.09 5.08 3.97
C PHE A 16 -3.42 5.46 5.42
N VAL A 17 -3.23 4.55 6.37
CA VAL A 17 -3.41 4.86 7.79
C VAL A 17 -2.42 5.92 8.25
N ALA A 18 -1.13 5.79 7.91
CA ALA A 18 -0.11 6.76 8.31
C ALA A 18 -0.30 8.12 7.63
N ARG A 19 -0.73 8.13 6.37
CA ARG A 19 -0.93 9.36 5.58
C ARG A 19 -2.13 10.16 6.03
N TYR A 20 -3.22 9.49 6.36
CA TYR A 20 -4.52 10.11 6.64
C TYR A 20 -4.81 10.19 8.15
N LEU A 21 -3.79 10.20 9.00
CA LEU A 21 -3.94 10.50 10.43
C LEU A 21 -4.55 11.90 10.67
N ASP A 22 -4.40 12.79 9.70
CA ASP A 22 -4.97 14.14 9.70
C ASP A 22 -6.48 14.18 9.43
N LEU A 23 -7.12 13.05 9.12
CA LEU A 23 -8.54 12.97 8.76
C LEU A 23 -9.46 13.59 9.82
N PHE A 24 -9.09 13.48 11.10
CA PHE A 24 -9.87 14.01 12.22
C PHE A 24 -9.41 15.38 12.72
N THR A 25 -8.27 15.88 12.22
CA THR A 25 -7.68 17.14 12.68
C THR A 25 -7.83 18.27 11.69
N ASP A 26 -7.82 17.97 10.39
CA ASP A 26 -7.80 18.98 9.33
C ASP A 26 -8.90 18.71 8.31
N TYR A 27 -9.85 19.63 8.24
CA TYR A 27 -10.91 19.59 7.23
C TYR A 27 -10.55 20.53 6.07
N ILE A 28 -10.27 19.92 4.91
CA ILE A 28 -9.97 20.66 3.67
C ILE A 28 -11.25 20.78 2.83
N SER A 29 -11.88 19.65 2.53
CA SER A 29 -13.12 19.59 1.74
C SER A 29 -13.84 18.26 1.94
N LEU A 30 -15.15 18.25 1.68
CA LEU A 30 -15.98 17.04 1.75
C LEU A 30 -15.41 15.92 0.87
N TYR A 31 -15.01 16.26 -0.36
CA TYR A 31 -14.39 15.32 -1.29
C TYR A 31 -13.11 14.70 -0.71
N ASN A 32 -12.22 15.52 -0.13
CA ASN A 32 -10.96 15.03 0.45
C ASN A 32 -11.23 14.04 1.61
N SER A 33 -12.09 14.42 2.55
CA SER A 33 -12.44 13.58 3.71
C SER A 33 -13.12 12.28 3.28
N VAL A 34 -14.06 12.33 2.33
CA VAL A 34 -14.73 11.14 1.81
C VAL A 34 -13.73 10.21 1.12
N MET A 35 -12.86 10.74 0.25
CA MET A 35 -11.87 9.92 -0.45
C MET A 35 -10.89 9.25 0.52
N LYS A 36 -10.41 9.97 1.55
CA LYS A 36 -9.57 9.38 2.61
C LYS A 36 -10.25 8.20 3.31
N ILE A 37 -11.53 8.34 3.68
CA ILE A 37 -12.32 7.26 4.30
C ILE A 37 -12.46 6.08 3.34
N VAL A 38 -12.78 6.33 2.07
CA VAL A 38 -12.92 5.29 1.05
C VAL A 38 -11.61 4.51 0.89
N PHE A 39 -10.46 5.18 0.79
CA PHE A 39 -9.17 4.51 0.65
C PHE A 39 -8.82 3.63 1.86
N ILE A 40 -9.06 4.09 3.09
CA ILE A 40 -8.79 3.31 4.30
C ILE A 40 -9.74 2.11 4.38
N THR A 41 -11.04 2.33 4.21
CA THR A 41 -12.06 1.30 4.37
C THR A 41 -11.95 0.22 3.30
N THR A 42 -11.74 0.59 2.05
CA THR A 42 -11.54 -0.38 0.95
C THR A 42 -10.26 -1.19 1.14
N SER A 43 -9.14 -0.56 1.49
CA SER A 43 -7.88 -1.27 1.77
C SER A 43 -8.01 -2.23 2.96
N ALA A 44 -8.69 -1.80 4.03
CA ALA A 44 -8.97 -2.65 5.19
C ALA A 44 -9.89 -3.83 4.82
N ALA A 45 -10.92 -3.58 4.01
CA ALA A 45 -11.83 -4.62 3.53
C ALA A 45 -11.09 -5.67 2.68
N ILE A 46 -10.19 -5.25 1.79
CA ILE A 46 -9.37 -6.16 0.98
C ILE A 46 -8.48 -7.05 1.88
N VAL A 47 -7.77 -6.45 2.84
CA VAL A 47 -6.93 -7.20 3.80
C VAL A 47 -7.78 -8.16 4.64
N TRP A 48 -8.95 -7.72 5.09
CA TRP A 48 -9.88 -8.56 5.84
C TRP A 48 -10.38 -9.75 5.01
N TYR A 49 -10.78 -9.49 3.76
CA TYR A 49 -11.30 -10.50 2.85
C TYR A 49 -10.24 -11.56 2.54
N MET A 50 -8.99 -11.15 2.27
CA MET A 50 -7.88 -12.10 2.07
C MET A 50 -7.53 -12.91 3.32
N ARG A 51 -7.73 -12.35 4.53
CA ARG A 51 -7.43 -13.03 5.80
C ARG A 51 -8.51 -14.02 6.21
N ARG A 52 -9.77 -13.61 6.12
CA ARG A 52 -10.91 -14.31 6.75
C ARG A 52 -11.74 -15.11 5.77
N HIS A 53 -11.81 -14.75 4.49
CA HIS A 53 -12.67 -15.45 3.56
C HIS A 53 -12.08 -16.82 3.20
N PRO A 54 -12.79 -17.94 3.48
CA PRO A 54 -12.22 -19.29 3.39
C PRO A 54 -11.83 -19.69 1.96
N GLN A 55 -12.56 -19.20 0.95
CA GLN A 55 -12.23 -19.48 -0.45
C GLN A 55 -10.93 -18.78 -0.88
N VAL A 56 -10.73 -17.52 -0.47
CA VAL A 56 -9.54 -16.74 -0.86
C VAL A 56 -8.31 -17.21 -0.10
N ARG A 57 -8.48 -17.58 1.16
CA ARG A 57 -7.39 -18.12 2.01
C ARG A 57 -6.85 -19.45 1.47
N ARG A 58 -7.71 -20.29 0.87
CA ARG A 58 -7.29 -21.57 0.27
C ARG A 58 -6.51 -21.39 -1.03
N THR A 59 -6.83 -20.37 -1.82
CA THR A 59 -6.11 -20.05 -3.06
C THR A 59 -4.83 -19.23 -2.83
N TYR A 60 -4.54 -18.82 -1.59
CA TYR A 60 -3.36 -18.04 -1.26
C TYR A 60 -2.19 -18.99 -0.98
N ASP A 61 -1.20 -18.97 -1.87
CA ASP A 61 0.02 -19.72 -1.72
C ASP A 61 1.02 -18.94 -0.87
N ARG A 62 1.20 -19.37 0.39
CA ARG A 62 2.13 -18.77 1.35
C ARG A 62 3.58 -18.98 0.97
N ASP A 63 3.89 -20.04 0.24
CA ASP A 63 5.26 -20.45 -0.04
C ASP A 63 5.87 -19.60 -1.16
N GLN A 64 5.04 -18.94 -1.97
CA GLN A 64 5.50 -18.01 -3.01
C GLN A 64 5.74 -16.58 -2.48
N ASP A 65 5.03 -16.14 -1.44
CA ASP A 65 5.07 -14.79 -0.86
C ASP A 65 6.08 -14.67 0.31
N THR A 66 7.32 -15.12 0.09
CA THR A 66 8.39 -15.15 1.13
C THR A 66 9.06 -13.79 1.38
N PHE A 67 8.48 -12.69 0.88
CA PHE A 67 9.14 -11.39 0.91
C PHE A 67 9.12 -10.80 2.34
N ARG A 68 10.30 -10.48 2.87
CA ARG A 68 10.46 -9.90 4.21
C ARG A 68 10.15 -8.40 4.19
N HIS A 69 8.86 -8.08 4.05
CA HIS A 69 8.32 -6.71 4.09
C HIS A 69 8.68 -5.90 5.35
N VAL A 70 9.09 -6.55 6.44
CA VAL A 70 9.59 -5.89 7.66
C VAL A 70 10.80 -5.00 7.37
N PHE A 71 11.71 -5.42 6.48
CA PHE A 71 12.86 -4.59 6.10
C PHE A 71 12.44 -3.33 5.36
N LEU A 72 11.40 -3.40 4.51
CA LEU A 72 10.89 -2.22 3.82
C LEU A 72 10.28 -1.22 4.80
N VAL A 73 9.49 -1.71 5.76
CA VAL A 73 8.91 -0.87 6.81
C VAL A 73 9.99 -0.21 7.64
N ALA A 74 11.00 -0.98 8.09
CA ALA A 74 12.10 -0.45 8.88
C ALA A 74 12.94 0.57 8.10
N ALA A 75 13.27 0.30 6.84
CA ALA A 75 14.02 1.22 6.00
C ALA A 75 13.25 2.51 5.71
N ALA A 76 11.95 2.41 5.38
CA ALA A 76 11.09 3.57 5.17
C ALA A 76 10.94 4.42 6.44
N PHE A 77 10.85 3.77 7.61
CA PHE A 77 10.77 4.47 8.89
C PHE A 77 12.08 5.17 9.25
N ALA A 78 13.23 4.51 9.03
CA ALA A 78 14.53 5.14 9.23
C ALA A 78 14.73 6.35 8.30
N LEU A 79 14.35 6.23 7.02
CA LEU A 79 14.39 7.36 6.08
C LEU A 79 13.49 8.51 6.53
N ALA A 80 12.29 8.21 7.01
CA ALA A 80 11.35 9.24 7.51
C ALA A 80 11.86 9.98 8.75
N LEU A 81 12.73 9.36 9.56
CA LEU A 81 13.36 10.02 10.71
C LEU A 81 14.57 10.88 10.32
N ILE A 82 15.28 10.52 9.25
CA ILE A 82 16.47 11.24 8.78
C ILE A 82 16.08 12.40 7.86
N PHE A 83 15.12 12.18 6.97
CA PHE A 83 14.69 13.12 5.95
C PHE A 83 13.24 13.56 6.21
N ASN A 84 13.05 14.33 7.28
CA ASN A 84 11.80 15.01 7.57
C ASN A 84 11.95 16.53 7.40
N GLU A 85 10.89 17.21 6.96
CA GLU A 85 10.91 18.68 6.92
C GLU A 85 10.79 19.28 8.33
N ARG A 86 10.02 18.63 9.20
CA ARG A 86 9.79 19.04 10.59
C ARG A 86 9.77 17.82 11.50
N PHE A 87 10.39 17.93 12.67
CA PHE A 87 10.35 16.90 13.72
C PHE A 87 9.01 16.91 14.47
N THR A 88 7.91 16.71 13.76
CA THR A 88 6.59 16.48 14.35
C THR A 88 6.13 15.07 13.99
N LEU A 89 5.38 14.42 14.90
CA LEU A 89 4.88 13.06 14.64
C LEU A 89 4.05 12.98 13.35
N ARG A 90 3.27 14.03 13.06
CA ARG A 90 2.47 14.12 11.83
C ARG A 90 3.35 14.10 10.58
N GLU A 91 4.38 14.94 10.56
CA GLU A 91 5.29 15.05 9.41
C GLU A 91 6.09 13.76 9.21
N ILE A 92 6.54 13.15 10.30
CA ILE A 92 7.25 11.86 10.26
C ILE A 92 6.34 10.77 9.70
N CYS A 93 5.08 10.67 10.15
CA CYS A 93 4.11 9.72 9.61
C CYS A 93 3.79 9.97 8.13
N TRP A 94 3.71 11.25 7.73
CA TRP A 94 3.50 11.64 6.34
C TRP A 94 4.69 11.24 5.45
N ALA A 95 5.92 11.60 5.83
CA ALA A 95 7.14 11.22 5.12
C ALA A 95 7.32 9.69 5.06
N PHE A 96 7.06 9.00 6.17
CA PHE A 96 7.02 7.54 6.22
C PHE A 96 6.04 6.95 5.21
N SER A 97 4.84 7.52 5.10
CA SER A 97 3.83 7.04 4.13
C SER A 97 4.33 7.14 2.69
N ILE A 98 5.07 8.20 2.34
CA ILE A 98 5.62 8.41 1.00
C ILE A 98 6.70 7.37 0.69
N TYR A 99 7.68 7.22 1.58
CA TYR A 99 8.76 6.26 1.37
C TYR A 99 8.25 4.82 1.36
N LEU A 100 7.33 4.49 2.26
CA LEU A 100 6.74 3.15 2.30
C LEU A 100 5.92 2.88 1.04
N GLU A 101 5.14 3.85 0.55
CA GLU A 101 4.38 3.70 -0.68
C GLU A 101 5.27 3.39 -1.88
N ALA A 102 6.40 4.09 -2.00
CA ALA A 102 7.33 3.89 -3.11
C ALA A 102 7.76 2.41 -3.23
N VAL A 103 8.02 1.76 -2.10
CA VAL A 103 8.50 0.37 -2.02
C VAL A 103 7.40 -0.68 -1.80
N ALA A 104 6.16 -0.27 -1.48
CA ALA A 104 5.06 -1.18 -1.14
C ALA A 104 4.68 -2.14 -2.28
N ILE A 105 4.96 -1.78 -3.54
CA ILE A 105 4.70 -2.61 -4.72
C ILE A 105 5.66 -3.81 -4.86
N LEU A 106 6.85 -3.76 -4.24
CA LEU A 106 7.92 -4.73 -4.45
C LEU A 106 7.51 -6.20 -4.22
N PRO A 107 6.78 -6.56 -3.13
CA PRO A 107 6.36 -7.94 -2.92
C PRO A 107 5.45 -8.46 -4.05
N GLN A 108 4.60 -7.59 -4.62
CA GLN A 108 3.73 -7.94 -5.75
C GLN A 108 4.53 -8.23 -7.02
N LEU A 109 5.55 -7.42 -7.31
CA LEU A 109 6.41 -7.62 -8.48
C LEU A 109 7.22 -8.92 -8.36
N VAL A 110 7.77 -9.20 -7.19
CA VAL A 110 8.52 -10.45 -6.91
C VAL A 110 7.61 -11.67 -7.04
N LEU A 111 6.36 -11.58 -6.57
CA LEU A 111 5.38 -12.65 -6.72
C LEU A 111 5.09 -12.93 -8.21
N LEU A 112 4.90 -11.90 -9.03
CA LEU A 112 4.65 -12.06 -10.46
C LEU A 112 5.84 -12.69 -11.20
N GLN A 113 7.06 -12.29 -10.85
CA GLN A 113 8.28 -12.89 -11.41
C GLN A 113 8.39 -14.39 -11.08
N ARG A 114 8.02 -14.79 -9.87
CA ARG A 114 8.09 -16.19 -9.42
C ARG A 114 6.97 -17.05 -9.98
N SER A 115 5.74 -16.53 -10.00
CA SER A 115 4.57 -17.30 -10.44
C SER A 115 4.60 -17.59 -11.93
N ARG A 116 5.34 -16.82 -12.76
CA ARG A 116 5.43 -16.90 -14.24
C ARG A 116 4.10 -16.88 -15.01
N ASN A 117 2.97 -16.85 -14.31
CA ASN A 117 1.64 -16.71 -14.84
C ASN A 117 1.09 -15.37 -14.34
N VAL A 118 0.89 -14.44 -15.28
CA VAL A 118 0.29 -13.14 -14.99
C VAL A 118 -1.14 -13.18 -15.49
N ASP A 119 -2.08 -13.34 -14.56
CA ASP A 119 -3.49 -13.21 -14.88
C ASP A 119 -3.77 -11.80 -15.42
N ASN A 120 -4.62 -11.70 -16.44
CA ASN A 120 -4.90 -10.43 -17.14
C ASN A 120 -5.40 -9.33 -16.17
N LEU A 121 -6.19 -9.73 -15.17
CA LEU A 121 -6.70 -8.85 -14.11
C LEU A 121 -5.58 -8.25 -13.25
N THR A 122 -4.58 -9.05 -12.89
CA THR A 122 -3.43 -8.61 -12.08
C THR A 122 -2.54 -7.66 -12.87
N GLY A 123 -2.38 -7.90 -14.18
CA GLY A 123 -1.68 -6.99 -15.09
C GLY A 123 -2.36 -5.62 -15.16
N GLN A 124 -3.69 -5.60 -15.37
CA GLN A 124 -4.47 -4.35 -15.37
C GLN A 124 -4.37 -3.60 -14.03
N TYR A 125 -4.44 -4.31 -12.91
CA TYR A 125 -4.27 -3.73 -11.58
C TYR A 125 -2.94 -2.99 -11.42
N VAL A 126 -1.82 -3.63 -11.78
CA VAL A 126 -0.48 -3.02 -11.70
C VAL A 126 -0.39 -1.82 -12.65
N LEU A 127 -0.97 -1.92 -13.86
CA LEU A 127 -1.00 -0.84 -14.82
C LEU A 127 -1.74 0.40 -14.31
N PHE A 128 -2.94 0.25 -13.75
CA PHE A 128 -3.70 1.38 -13.19
C PHE A 128 -2.99 2.02 -12.00
N LEU A 129 -2.36 1.20 -11.15
CA LEU A 129 -1.58 1.69 -10.01
C LEU A 129 -0.35 2.49 -10.45
N GLY A 130 0.32 2.06 -11.53
CA GLY A 130 1.40 2.80 -12.17
C GLY A 130 0.92 4.09 -12.84
N ALA A 131 -0.20 4.02 -13.57
CA ALA A 131 -0.80 5.18 -14.24
C ALA A 131 -1.20 6.27 -13.25
N TYR A 132 -1.78 5.89 -12.10
CA TYR A 132 -2.06 6.83 -11.00
C TYR A 132 -0.83 7.65 -10.60
N ARG A 133 0.34 6.99 -10.43
CA ARG A 133 1.58 7.70 -10.10
C ARG A 133 2.09 8.56 -11.26
N ALA A 134 1.98 8.08 -12.50
CA ALA A 134 2.40 8.85 -13.66
C ALA A 134 1.58 10.14 -13.81
N PHE A 135 0.27 10.08 -13.61
CA PHE A 135 -0.58 11.27 -13.59
C PHE A 135 -0.25 12.20 -12.43
N TYR A 136 0.16 11.65 -11.27
CA TYR A 136 0.62 12.47 -10.16
C TYR A 136 1.91 13.23 -10.50
N ILE A 137 2.85 12.62 -11.23
CA ILE A 137 4.07 13.28 -11.73
C ILE A 137 3.73 14.39 -12.72
N LEU A 138 2.74 14.20 -13.60
CA LEU A 138 2.32 15.24 -14.55
C LEU A 138 1.62 16.43 -13.87
N ASN A 139 1.00 16.20 -12.70
CA ASN A 139 0.35 17.23 -11.91
C ASN A 139 1.32 17.97 -10.97
N TRP A 140 2.51 17.42 -10.73
CA TRP A 140 3.53 17.99 -9.86
C TRP A 140 4.30 19.11 -10.55
#